data_AF-A0A5E8A3Q8-F1
#
_entry.id   AF-A0A5E8A3Q8-F1
#
_cell.length_a   1.000
_cell.length_b   1.000
_cell.length_c   1.000
_cell.angle_alpha   90.00
_cell.angle_beta   90.00
_cell.angle_gamma   90.00
#
_symmetry.space_group_name_H-M   'P 1'
#
loop_
_entity.id
_entity.type
_entity.pdbx_description
1 polymer ?
#
loop_
_entity_poly.entity_id
_entity_poly.type
_entity_poly.pdbx_seq_one_letter_code
_entity_poly.pdbx_strand_id
1 'polypeptide(L)'
;MPTLLPRHVFDETFDRLRSCGGGRRECQALWVGPWSDPKRVTRVVHPKHSASAVGFTLEDSWLTSFWKSLADAGEGVRVQVHTHPGAAYHSATDDAFPILAVPGFLSLVIPRFALGPTGFDSAFLARLDDDGRWREVPIKDHLELI
;
A
#
# COMPACT_ATOMS: atom_id res chain seq x y z
N MET A 1 -1.36 14.51 11.08
CA MET A 1 -0.69 13.58 12.01
C MET A 1 -0.44 12.30 11.26
N PRO A 2 0.76 11.71 11.38
CA PRO A 2 1.16 10.56 10.59
C PRO A 2 0.40 9.30 10.98
N THR A 3 0.36 8.35 10.06
CA THR A 3 -0.02 6.97 10.30
C THR A 3 1.13 6.27 11.03
N LEU A 4 0.84 5.73 12.20
CA LEU A 4 1.77 5.00 13.05
C LEU A 4 1.91 3.58 12.53
N LEU A 5 3.14 3.22 12.14
CA LEU A 5 3.49 1.97 11.50
C LEU A 5 4.47 1.19 12.38
N PRO A 6 4.02 0.11 13.04
CA PRO A 6 4.92 -0.75 13.79
C PRO A 6 6.02 -1.34 12.92
N ARG A 7 7.26 -1.31 13.41
CA ARG A 7 8.44 -1.81 12.68
C ARG A 7 8.25 -3.24 12.15
N HIS A 8 7.66 -4.13 12.94
CA HIS A 8 7.42 -5.51 12.53
C HIS A 8 6.46 -5.63 11.34
N VAL A 9 5.42 -4.79 11.26
CA VAL A 9 4.50 -4.76 10.10
C VAL A 9 5.23 -4.28 8.86
N PHE A 10 6.11 -3.29 9.02
CA PHE A 10 6.90 -2.76 7.92
C PHE A 10 7.89 -3.79 7.36
N ASP A 11 8.61 -4.49 8.25
CA ASP A 11 9.53 -5.55 7.85
C ASP A 11 8.77 -6.72 7.18
N GLU A 12 7.63 -7.15 7.75
CA GLU A 12 6.75 -8.18 7.15
C GLU A 12 6.24 -7.76 5.77
N THR A 13 5.94 -6.47 5.59
CA THR A 13 5.53 -5.92 4.29
C THR A 13 6.61 -6.14 3.24
N PHE A 14 7.87 -5.82 3.55
CA PHE A 14 8.98 -6.03 2.62
C PHE A 14 9.20 -7.50 2.30
N ASP A 15 9.15 -8.38 3.30
CA ASP A 15 9.29 -9.82 3.08
C ASP A 15 8.21 -10.36 2.15
N ARG A 16 6.97 -9.88 2.33
CA ARG A 16 5.84 -10.27 1.49
C ARG A 16 5.99 -9.76 0.06
N LEU A 17 6.35 -8.49 -0.12
CA LEU A 17 6.55 -7.89 -1.44
C LEU A 17 7.69 -8.59 -2.20
N ARG A 18 8.81 -8.89 -1.52
CA ARG A 18 9.94 -9.63 -2.10
C ARG A 18 9.56 -11.04 -2.50
N SER A 19 8.84 -11.76 -1.64
CA SER A 19 8.38 -13.14 -1.93
C SER A 19 7.40 -13.17 -3.11
N CYS A 20 6.48 -12.23 -3.15
CA CYS A 20 5.45 -12.14 -4.18
C CYS A 20 6.00 -11.71 -5.54
N GLY A 21 6.74 -10.60 -5.56
CA GLY A 21 7.30 -10.00 -6.78
C GLY A 21 8.49 -10.77 -7.33
N GLY A 22 9.32 -11.34 -6.44
CA GLY A 22 10.46 -12.18 -6.80
C GLY A 22 11.41 -11.53 -7.81
N GLY A 23 11.51 -10.20 -7.79
CA GLY A 23 12.32 -9.41 -8.73
C GLY A 23 11.84 -9.39 -10.18
N ARG A 24 10.61 -9.85 -10.47
CA ARG A 24 10.14 -10.05 -11.85
C ARG A 24 8.79 -9.43 -12.14
N ARG A 25 7.98 -9.20 -11.11
CA ARG A 25 6.62 -8.68 -11.24
C ARG A 25 6.31 -7.75 -10.08
N GLU A 26 5.39 -6.84 -10.34
CA GLU A 26 4.84 -5.98 -9.30
C GLU A 26 4.07 -6.82 -8.28
N CYS A 27 3.91 -6.27 -7.09
CA CYS A 27 3.13 -6.85 -6.02
C CYS A 27 2.43 -5.76 -5.22
N GLN A 28 1.36 -6.13 -4.52
CA GLN A 28 0.66 -5.25 -3.59
C GLN A 28 0.65 -5.83 -2.17
N ALA A 29 0.61 -4.92 -1.21
CA ALA A 29 0.29 -5.15 0.18
C ALA A 29 -0.64 -4.03 0.67
N LEU A 30 -1.47 -4.32 1.67
CA LEU A 30 -2.39 -3.36 2.27
C LEU A 30 -2.08 -3.24 3.76
N TRP A 31 -1.90 -2.03 4.25
CA TRP A 31 -1.84 -1.78 5.68
C TRP A 31 -3.24 -1.52 6.21
N VAL A 32 -3.61 -2.23 7.26
CA VAL A 32 -4.94 -2.14 7.85
C VAL A 32 -4.85 -1.84 9.33
N GLY A 33 -5.92 -1.26 9.87
CA GLY A 33 -6.02 -0.92 11.28
C GLY A 33 -7.44 -0.60 11.73
N PRO A 34 -7.68 -0.49 13.04
CA PRO A 34 -9.02 -0.37 13.61
C PRO A 34 -9.65 0.98 13.28
N TRP A 35 -10.97 1.03 13.09
CA TRP A 35 -11.71 2.30 12.92
C TRP A 35 -11.69 3.18 14.16
N SER A 36 -11.57 2.60 15.35
CA SER A 36 -11.47 3.33 16.60
C SER A 36 -10.15 4.11 16.74
N ASP A 37 -9.11 3.72 15.99
CA ASP A 37 -7.85 4.44 15.93
C ASP A 37 -7.33 4.50 14.48
N PRO A 38 -7.84 5.45 13.67
CA PRO A 38 -7.51 5.54 12.25
C PRO A 38 -6.05 5.80 11.94
N LYS A 39 -5.26 6.21 12.94
CA LYS A 39 -3.83 6.49 12.75
C LYS A 39 -2.99 5.24 12.85
N ARG A 40 -3.49 4.17 13.46
CA ARG A 40 -2.68 3.00 13.77
C ARG A 40 -2.80 1.92 12.71
N VAL A 41 -1.66 1.47 12.19
CA VAL A 41 -1.57 0.21 11.45
C VAL A 41 -1.33 -0.92 12.44
N THR A 42 -2.05 -2.02 12.26
CA THR A 42 -1.95 -3.21 13.14
C THR A 42 -1.40 -4.43 12.42
N ARG A 43 -1.60 -4.53 11.10
CA ARG A 43 -1.14 -5.67 10.30
C ARG A 43 -1.03 -5.33 8.82
N VAL A 44 -0.25 -6.14 8.10
CA VAL A 44 -0.19 -6.14 6.65
C VAL A 44 -1.07 -7.26 6.09
N VAL A 45 -1.71 -6.99 4.96
CA VAL A 45 -2.51 -7.95 4.21
C VAL A 45 -1.97 -8.06 2.80
N HIS A 46 -1.76 -9.28 2.33
CA HIS A 46 -1.38 -9.53 0.95
C HIS A 46 -2.60 -9.98 0.13
N PRO A 47 -3.05 -9.17 -0.83
CA PRO A 47 -4.18 -9.55 -1.67
C PRO A 47 -3.85 -10.70 -2.60
N LYS A 48 -4.86 -11.50 -2.97
CA LYS A 48 -4.73 -12.43 -4.10
C LYS A 48 -4.84 -11.63 -5.39
N HIS A 49 -3.86 -11.81 -6.28
CA HIS A 49 -3.79 -11.08 -7.53
C HIS A 49 -2.96 -11.83 -8.58
N SER A 50 -3.19 -11.50 -9.84
CA SER A 50 -2.27 -11.79 -10.95
C SER A 50 -1.40 -10.54 -11.18
N ALA A 51 -0.14 -10.73 -11.57
CA ALA A 51 0.79 -9.62 -11.77
C ALA A 51 1.75 -9.89 -12.93
N SER A 52 2.18 -8.79 -13.54
CA SER A 52 3.21 -8.68 -14.56
C SER A 52 4.34 -7.76 -14.05
N ALA A 53 5.34 -7.49 -14.90
CA ALA A 53 6.40 -6.54 -14.58
C ALA A 53 5.93 -5.08 -14.41
N VAL A 54 4.72 -4.73 -14.87
CA VAL A 54 4.24 -3.35 -15.01
C VAL A 54 2.78 -3.17 -14.58
N GLY A 55 2.27 -4.07 -13.74
CA GLY A 55 0.91 -3.97 -13.21
C GLY A 55 0.40 -5.28 -12.63
N PHE A 56 -0.69 -5.18 -11.89
CA PHE A 56 -1.39 -6.31 -11.28
C PHE A 56 -2.91 -6.12 -11.32
N THR A 57 -3.64 -7.21 -11.12
CA THR A 57 -5.10 -7.21 -11.03
C THR A 57 -5.53 -8.07 -9.84
N LEU A 58 -6.31 -7.48 -8.94
CA LEU A 58 -6.83 -8.17 -7.77
C LEU A 58 -7.95 -9.14 -8.14
N GLU A 59 -8.06 -10.22 -7.39
CA GLU A 59 -9.13 -11.19 -7.57
C GLU A 59 -10.45 -10.68 -6.93
N ASP A 60 -11.54 -10.60 -7.70
CA ASP A 60 -12.84 -10.08 -7.24
C ASP A 60 -13.43 -10.86 -6.05
N SER A 61 -13.26 -12.19 -6.06
CA SER A 61 -13.72 -13.07 -4.98
C SER A 61 -12.98 -12.77 -3.68
N TRP A 62 -11.69 -12.45 -3.78
CA TRP A 62 -10.84 -12.07 -2.67
C TRP A 62 -11.25 -10.70 -2.13
N LEU A 63 -11.49 -9.71 -3.01
CA LEU A 63 -11.94 -8.37 -2.62
C LEU A 63 -13.25 -8.43 -1.81
N THR A 64 -14.23 -9.16 -2.32
CA THR A 64 -15.52 -9.33 -1.64
C THR A 64 -15.35 -9.90 -0.23
N SER A 65 -14.55 -10.96 -0.10
CA SER A 65 -14.26 -11.60 1.18
C SER A 65 -13.46 -10.69 2.12
N PHE A 66 -12.51 -9.93 1.56
CA PHE A 66 -11.67 -9.00 2.28
C PHE A 66 -12.48 -7.85 2.89
N TRP A 67 -13.34 -7.20 2.11
CA TRP A 67 -14.19 -6.12 2.62
C TRP A 67 -15.12 -6.58 3.74
N LYS A 68 -15.72 -7.77 3.60
CA LYS A 68 -16.51 -8.36 4.66
C LYS A 68 -15.68 -8.59 5.93
N SER A 69 -14.49 -9.18 5.80
CA SER A 69 -13.62 -9.44 6.94
C SER A 69 -13.19 -8.16 7.68
N LEU A 70 -12.97 -7.06 6.96
CA LEU A 70 -12.64 -5.77 7.55
C LEU A 70 -13.84 -5.19 8.32
N ALA A 71 -15.04 -5.27 7.74
CA ALA A 71 -16.26 -4.82 8.42
C ALA A 71 -16.50 -5.62 9.71
N ASP A 72 -16.39 -6.95 9.66
CA ASP A 72 -16.57 -7.84 10.82
C ASP A 72 -15.53 -7.56 11.92
N ALA A 73 -14.30 -7.18 11.54
CA ALA A 73 -13.21 -6.86 12.47
C ALA A 73 -13.23 -5.40 12.96
N GLY A 74 -14.09 -4.54 12.43
CA GLY A 74 -14.04 -3.11 12.73
C GLY A 74 -12.74 -2.44 12.26
N GLU A 75 -12.18 -2.89 11.14
CA GLU A 75 -10.92 -2.41 10.56
C GLU A 75 -11.13 -1.76 9.19
N GLY A 76 -10.18 -0.94 8.78
CA GLY A 76 -10.12 -0.32 7.45
C GLY A 76 -8.70 -0.30 6.89
N VAL A 77 -8.60 -0.18 5.56
CA VAL A 77 -7.33 0.05 4.88
C VAL A 77 -6.85 1.47 5.17
N ARG A 78 -5.57 1.61 5.55
CA ARG A 78 -4.92 2.89 5.84
C ARG A 78 -4.04 3.34 4.70
N VAL A 79 -3.31 2.41 4.09
CA VAL A 79 -2.37 2.68 3.01
C VAL A 79 -2.39 1.49 2.05
N GLN A 80 -2.45 1.75 0.74
CA GLN A 80 -2.06 0.74 -0.24
C GLN A 80 -0.56 0.84 -0.49
N VAL A 81 0.13 -0.30 -0.55
CA VAL A 81 1.56 -0.37 -0.84
C VAL A 81 1.75 -1.25 -2.06
N HIS A 82 2.44 -0.76 -3.09
CA HIS A 82 2.79 -1.59 -4.23
C HIS A 82 4.20 -1.33 -4.72
N THR A 83 4.71 -2.22 -5.58
CA THR A 83 6.07 -2.12 -6.08
C THR A 83 6.13 -1.84 -7.57
N HIS A 84 7.12 -1.05 -7.99
CA HIS A 84 7.47 -0.88 -9.41
C HIS A 84 8.79 -1.59 -9.77
N PRO A 85 9.02 -1.90 -11.06
CA PRO A 85 10.28 -2.49 -11.53
C PRO A 85 11.50 -1.60 -11.35
N GLY A 86 11.30 -0.27 -11.43
CA GLY A 86 12.36 0.73 -11.46
C GLY A 86 12.16 1.79 -10.39
N ALA A 87 12.05 3.05 -10.82
CA ALA A 87 11.75 4.19 -9.94
C ALA A 87 10.32 4.11 -9.39
N ALA A 88 10.13 4.63 -8.18
CA ALA A 88 8.81 4.79 -7.58
C ALA A 88 8.18 6.11 -8.03
N TYR A 89 6.93 6.03 -8.46
CA TYR A 89 6.06 7.14 -8.83
C TYR A 89 4.62 6.62 -8.90
N HIS A 90 3.62 7.49 -8.84
CA HIS A 90 2.23 7.09 -9.09
C HIS A 90 1.95 7.17 -10.60
N SER A 91 1.68 6.03 -11.22
CA SER A 91 1.39 5.93 -12.64
C SER A 91 -0.06 6.29 -12.96
N ALA A 92 -0.38 6.48 -14.25
CA ALA A 92 -1.76 6.69 -14.68
C ALA A 92 -2.68 5.51 -14.35
N THR A 93 -2.13 4.29 -14.30
CA THR A 93 -2.87 3.09 -13.88
C THR A 93 -3.16 3.12 -12.38
N ASP A 94 -2.18 3.54 -11.58
CA ASP A 94 -2.36 3.69 -10.13
C ASP A 94 -3.41 4.76 -9.80
N ASP A 95 -3.39 5.88 -10.55
CA ASP A 95 -4.38 6.96 -10.43
C ASP A 95 -5.81 6.47 -10.72
N ALA A 96 -5.96 5.67 -11.77
CA ALA A 96 -7.26 5.24 -12.28
C ALA A 96 -7.89 4.09 -11.48
N PHE A 97 -7.07 3.23 -10.86
CA PHE A 97 -7.54 2.00 -10.21
C PHE A 97 -7.01 1.82 -8.78
N PRO A 98 -7.15 2.82 -7.88
CA PRO A 98 -6.75 2.64 -6.49
C PRO A 98 -7.71 1.69 -5.76
N ILE A 99 -7.23 1.05 -4.69
CA ILE A 99 -8.08 0.17 -3.87
C ILE A 99 -9.21 0.96 -3.18
N LEU A 100 -8.95 2.23 -2.86
CA LEU A 100 -9.91 3.18 -2.31
C LEU A 100 -9.73 4.54 -2.99
N ALA A 101 -10.85 5.13 -3.42
CA ALA A 101 -10.89 6.47 -4.02
C ALA A 101 -11.58 7.46 -3.06
N VAL A 102 -10.99 7.67 -1.88
CA VAL A 102 -11.48 8.62 -0.88
C VAL A 102 -10.44 9.71 -0.60
N PRO A 103 -10.82 10.99 -0.48
CA PRO A 103 -9.88 12.04 -0.15
C PRO A 103 -9.08 11.75 1.12
N GLY A 104 -7.80 12.06 1.09
CA GLY A 104 -6.83 11.74 2.13
C GLY A 104 -6.21 10.35 2.05
N PHE A 105 -6.69 9.46 1.17
CA PHE A 105 -6.14 8.11 1.05
C PHE A 105 -4.69 8.10 0.54
N LEU A 106 -3.87 7.19 1.06
CA LEU A 106 -2.44 7.12 0.81
C LEU A 106 -2.07 5.90 -0.03
N SER A 107 -1.19 6.11 -1.01
CA SER A 107 -0.64 5.08 -1.91
C SER A 107 0.88 5.17 -1.92
N LEU A 108 1.54 4.16 -1.35
CA LEU A 108 3.00 4.08 -1.21
C LEU A 108 3.57 3.16 -2.30
N VAL A 109 4.47 3.69 -3.11
CA VAL A 109 5.18 2.95 -4.15
C VAL A 109 6.61 2.67 -3.71
N ILE A 110 6.98 1.39 -3.67
CA ILE A 110 8.32 0.91 -3.35
C ILE A 110 9.06 0.55 -4.65
N PRO A 111 10.26 1.10 -4.91
CA PRO A 111 10.97 0.85 -6.16
C PRO A 111 11.57 -0.56 -6.23
N ARG A 112 12.01 -0.95 -7.43
CA ARG A 112 12.84 -2.15 -7.70
C ARG A 112 12.27 -3.45 -7.09
N PHE A 113 10.97 -3.66 -7.20
CA PHE A 113 10.28 -4.84 -6.65
C PHE A 113 10.57 -5.10 -5.15
N ALA A 114 10.81 -4.04 -4.38
CA ALA A 114 11.23 -4.10 -2.97
C ALA A 114 12.56 -4.86 -2.71
N LEU A 115 13.42 -5.02 -3.72
CA LEU A 115 14.72 -5.69 -3.58
C LEU A 115 15.82 -4.81 -2.94
N GLY A 116 15.55 -3.52 -2.73
CA GLY A 116 16.45 -2.64 -1.99
C GLY A 116 16.43 -2.88 -0.47
N PRO A 117 17.24 -2.11 0.27
CA PRO A 117 17.13 -2.04 1.73
C PRO A 117 15.70 -1.74 2.18
N THR A 118 15.29 -2.32 3.30
CA THR A 118 14.00 -2.01 3.92
C THR A 118 14.04 -0.57 4.43
N GLY A 119 13.14 0.27 3.91
CA GLY A 119 13.13 1.70 4.19
C GLY A 119 12.28 2.47 3.18
N PHE A 120 12.24 3.79 3.36
CA PHE A 120 11.53 4.70 2.46
C PHE A 120 12.46 5.36 1.43
N ASP A 121 13.73 4.95 1.36
CA ASP A 121 14.69 5.51 0.43
C ASP A 121 14.24 5.25 -1.02
N SER A 122 14.08 6.34 -1.79
CA SER A 122 13.54 6.31 -3.16
C SER A 122 12.11 5.79 -3.28
N ALA A 123 11.36 5.68 -2.18
CA ALA A 123 9.93 5.41 -2.21
C ALA A 123 9.15 6.68 -2.57
N PHE A 124 7.95 6.50 -3.09
CA PHE A 124 7.06 7.59 -3.47
C PHE A 124 5.74 7.43 -2.71
N LEU A 125 5.25 8.50 -2.10
CA LEU A 125 3.96 8.50 -1.42
C LEU A 125 3.01 9.47 -2.08
N ALA A 126 1.92 8.95 -2.61
CA ALA A 126 0.83 9.72 -3.16
C ALA A 126 -0.29 9.86 -2.13
N ARG A 127 -0.96 11.01 -2.13
CA ARG A 127 -2.22 11.23 -1.42
C ARG A 127 -3.29 11.67 -2.41
N LEU A 128 -4.49 11.09 -2.30
CA LEU A 128 -5.65 11.56 -3.04
C LEU A 128 -6.19 12.83 -2.39
N ASP A 129 -6.32 13.90 -3.15
CA ASP A 129 -6.87 15.17 -2.69
C ASP A 129 -8.39 15.28 -2.89
N ASP A 130 -8.98 16.30 -2.26
CA ASP A 130 -10.43 16.58 -2.33
C ASP A 130 -10.91 16.89 -3.76
N ASP A 131 -10.01 17.31 -4.66
CA ASP A 131 -10.27 17.54 -6.08
C ASP A 131 -10.12 16.26 -6.93
N GLY A 132 -9.94 15.10 -6.29
CA GLY A 132 -9.82 13.80 -6.94
C GLY A 132 -8.47 13.57 -7.63
N ARG A 133 -7.45 14.40 -7.35
CA ARG A 133 -6.11 14.25 -7.93
C ARG A 133 -5.14 13.65 -6.94
N TRP A 134 -4.27 12.77 -7.43
CA TRP A 134 -3.14 12.27 -6.64
C TRP A 134 -2.01 13.29 -6.64
N ARG A 135 -1.44 13.55 -5.46
CA ARG A 135 -0.27 14.42 -5.28
C ARG A 135 0.79 13.71 -4.45
N GLU A 136 2.05 13.92 -4.82
CA GLU A 136 3.18 13.51 -3.99
C GLU A 136 3.13 14.26 -2.65
N VAL A 137 3.34 13.53 -1.56
CA VAL A 137 3.43 14.10 -0.22
C VAL A 137 4.68 13.58 0.52
N PRO A 138 5.29 14.36 1.42
CA PRO A 138 6.48 13.90 2.15
C PRO A 138 6.16 12.72 3.06
N ILE A 139 6.87 11.59 2.87
CA ILE A 139 6.65 10.37 3.66
C ILE A 139 6.71 10.63 5.17
N LYS A 140 7.73 11.36 5.63
CA LYS A 140 7.96 11.67 7.04
C LYS A 140 6.82 12.43 7.73
N ASP A 141 5.97 13.13 6.98
CA ASP A 141 4.86 13.91 7.52
C ASP A 141 3.58 13.06 7.63
N HIS A 142 3.55 11.92 6.95
CA HIS A 142 2.38 11.08 6.76
C HIS A 142 2.52 9.65 7.29
N LEU A 143 3.75 9.12 7.41
CA LEU A 143 4.07 7.79 7.93
C LEU A 143 5.16 7.91 9.00
N GLU A 144 4.95 7.26 10.14
CA GLU A 144 5.89 7.24 11.26
C GLU A 144 6.16 5.80 11.67
N LEU A 145 7.42 5.36 11.58
CA LEU A 145 7.83 4.05 12.07
C LEU A 145 7.98 4.08 13.58
N ILE A 146 7.30 3.15 14.27
CA ILE A 146 7.29 3.02 15.73
C ILE A 146 7.67 1.62 16.22
#